data_AF-A0A1I1F7D8-F1
#
_entry.id   AF-A0A1I1F7D8-F1
#
_cell.length_a   1.000
_cell.length_b   1.000
_cell.length_c   1.000
_cell.angle_alpha   90.00
_cell.angle_beta   90.00
_cell.angle_gamma   90.00
#
_symmetry.space_group_name_H-M   'P 1'
#
loop_
_entity.id
_entity.type
_entity.pdbx_description
1 polymer ?
#
loop_
_entity_poly.entity_id
_entity_poly.type
_entity_poly.pdbx_seq_one_letter_code
_entity_poly.pdbx_strand_id
1 'polypeptide(L)'
;MITDKQLAHFLVYVYVCIAKSDFHLVDEEVSMIVSKLKKHEKYKHLDTESILQEALAEHASHTEDEMFRHISHYTQKICHTEADKQLLITDLEDIVEADGVVKDLEMTMYRRIKQILA
;
A
#
# COMPACT_ATOMS: atom_id res chain seq x y z
N MET A 1 13.18 16.88 0.45
CA MET A 1 12.53 16.44 -0.79
C MET A 1 12.28 14.95 -0.66
N ILE A 2 11.06 14.49 -0.93
CA ILE A 2 10.72 13.06 -0.99
C ILE A 2 11.01 12.58 -2.41
N THR A 3 11.65 11.42 -2.55
CA THR A 3 11.98 10.84 -3.85
C THR A 3 10.84 9.99 -4.38
N ASP A 4 10.80 9.78 -5.70
CA ASP A 4 9.82 8.88 -6.32
C ASP A 4 9.91 7.45 -5.77
N LYS A 5 11.13 6.99 -5.45
CA LYS A 5 11.34 5.69 -4.78
C LYS A 5 10.69 5.65 -3.40
N GLN A 6 10.85 6.70 -2.57
CA GLN A 6 10.25 6.74 -1.23
C GLN A 6 8.72 6.72 -1.29
N LEU A 7 8.13 7.44 -2.25
CA LEU A 7 6.70 7.44 -2.46
C LEU A 7 6.20 6.08 -2.98
N ALA A 8 6.87 5.50 -3.99
CA ALA A 8 6.55 4.17 -4.50
C ALA A 8 6.63 3.10 -3.40
N HIS A 9 7.67 3.15 -2.57
CA HIS A 9 7.82 2.26 -1.42
C HIS A 9 6.68 2.41 -0.42
N PHE A 10 6.31 3.64 -0.06
CA PHE A 10 5.19 3.89 0.83
C PHE A 10 3.86 3.34 0.27
N LEU A 11 3.59 3.56 -1.02
CA LEU A 11 2.39 3.00 -1.67
C LEU A 11 2.35 1.48 -1.56
N VAL A 12 3.45 0.81 -1.92
CA VAL A 12 3.55 -0.65 -1.86
C VAL A 12 3.45 -1.15 -0.42
N TYR A 13 4.04 -0.43 0.55
CA TYR A 13 3.88 -0.76 1.97
C TYR A 13 2.41 -0.78 2.38
N VAL A 14 1.64 0.27 2.06
CA VAL A 14 0.20 0.34 2.38
C VAL A 14 -0.58 -0.77 1.67
N TYR A 15 -0.24 -1.09 0.42
CA TYR A 15 -0.86 -2.19 -0.32
C TYR A 15 -0.63 -3.55 0.36
N VAL A 16 0.61 -3.81 0.79
CA VAL A 16 0.98 -5.04 1.52
C VAL A 16 0.25 -5.15 2.86
N CYS A 17 0.06 -4.03 3.58
CA CYS A 17 -0.67 -4.02 4.86
C CYS A 17 -2.12 -4.51 4.73
N ILE A 18 -2.75 -4.27 3.58
CA ILE A 18 -4.11 -4.75 3.31
C ILE A 18 -4.06 -6.19 2.83
N ALA A 19 -3.32 -6.46 1.75
CA ALA A 19 -3.29 -7.78 1.11
C ALA A 19 -2.79 -8.87 2.07
N LYS A 20 -1.87 -8.54 3.00
CA LYS A 20 -1.32 -9.48 3.98
C LYS A 20 -2.05 -9.48 5.34
N SER A 21 -3.23 -8.88 5.42
CA SER A 21 -3.97 -8.75 6.68
C SER A 21 -4.44 -10.08 7.27
N ASP A 22 -4.61 -11.11 6.43
CA ASP A 22 -4.93 -12.48 6.84
C ASP A 22 -3.69 -13.38 6.99
N PHE A 23 -2.50 -12.75 7.06
CA PHE A 23 -1.16 -13.35 7.09
C PHE A 23 -0.72 -14.07 5.81
N HIS A 24 -1.57 -14.17 4.80
CA HIS A 24 -1.25 -14.76 3.50
C HIS A 24 -1.08 -13.65 2.46
N LEU A 25 -0.27 -13.91 1.45
CA LEU A 25 -0.16 -13.00 0.31
C LEU A 25 -0.02 -13.90 -0.91
N VAL A 26 -1.02 -13.91 -1.78
CA VAL A 26 -1.05 -14.80 -2.95
C VAL A 26 -0.43 -14.14 -4.18
N ASP A 27 -0.05 -14.95 -5.17
CA ASP A 27 0.65 -14.48 -6.37
C ASP A 27 -0.18 -13.47 -7.17
N GLU A 28 -1.51 -13.59 -7.15
CA GLU A 28 -2.44 -12.65 -7.77
C GLU A 28 -2.38 -11.25 -7.13
N GLU A 29 -2.32 -11.17 -5.80
CA GLU A 29 -2.20 -9.92 -5.05
C GLU A 29 -0.84 -9.27 -5.32
N VAL A 30 0.23 -10.06 -5.29
CA VAL A 30 1.58 -9.59 -5.66
C VAL A 30 1.59 -9.01 -7.07
N SER A 31 1.01 -9.73 -8.03
CA SER A 31 0.90 -9.31 -9.42
C SER A 31 0.10 -8.02 -9.56
N MET A 32 -0.97 -7.88 -8.77
CA MET A 32 -1.78 -6.67 -8.74
C MET A 32 -1.02 -5.47 -8.21
N ILE A 33 -0.33 -5.61 -7.06
CA ILE A 33 0.48 -4.55 -6.45
C ILE A 33 1.55 -4.07 -7.45
N VAL A 34 2.27 -5.00 -8.09
CA VAL A 34 3.30 -4.67 -9.08
C VAL A 34 2.68 -3.97 -10.30
N SER A 35 1.54 -4.47 -10.80
CA SER A 35 0.82 -3.87 -11.92
C SER A 35 0.33 -2.45 -11.60
N LYS A 36 -0.20 -2.22 -10.41
CA LYS A 36 -0.62 -0.88 -9.93
C LYS A 36 0.55 0.09 -9.96
N LEU A 37 1.70 -0.31 -9.41
CA LEU A 37 2.88 0.55 -9.42
C LEU A 37 3.37 0.86 -10.84
N LYS A 38 3.37 -0.14 -11.75
CA LYS A 38 3.79 0.02 -13.15
C LYS A 38 2.83 0.86 -14.01
N LYS A 39 1.54 0.93 -13.66
CA LYS A 39 0.54 1.76 -14.35
C LYS A 39 0.80 3.25 -14.16
N HIS A 40 1.43 3.64 -13.05
CA HIS A 40 1.82 5.00 -12.80
C HIS A 40 3.07 5.35 -13.63
N GLU A 41 2.94 6.20 -14.66
CA GLU A 41 4.05 6.67 -15.50
C GLU A 41 5.24 7.17 -14.67
N LYS A 42 4.93 7.81 -13.53
CA LYS A 42 5.90 8.32 -12.57
C LYS A 42 6.86 7.24 -12.04
N TYR A 43 6.42 5.99 -11.89
CA TYR A 43 7.20 4.93 -11.25
C TYR A 43 7.77 3.90 -12.22
N LYS A 44 7.50 4.02 -13.54
CA LYS A 44 7.95 3.03 -14.54
C LYS A 44 9.46 2.81 -14.61
N HIS A 45 10.24 3.82 -14.24
CA HIS A 45 11.70 3.77 -14.27
C HIS A 45 12.29 3.10 -13.02
N LEU A 46 11.47 2.78 -12.02
CA LEU A 46 11.89 2.19 -10.76
C LEU A 46 11.92 0.66 -10.85
N ASP A 47 12.82 0.06 -10.08
CA ASP A 47 12.82 -1.38 -9.84
C ASP A 47 11.68 -1.74 -8.89
N THR A 48 10.54 -2.12 -9.47
CA THR A 48 9.33 -2.43 -8.72
C THR A 48 9.47 -3.69 -7.86
N GLU A 49 10.33 -4.63 -8.25
CA GLU A 49 10.55 -5.87 -7.50
C GLU A 49 11.37 -5.59 -6.25
N SER A 50 12.45 -4.81 -6.38
CA SER A 50 13.23 -4.34 -5.23
C SER A 50 12.36 -3.54 -4.26
N ILE A 51 11.49 -2.64 -4.75
CA ILE A 51 10.58 -1.86 -3.91
C ILE A 51 9.61 -2.76 -3.14
N LEU A 52 9.04 -3.78 -3.80
CA LEU A 52 8.15 -4.72 -3.16
C LEU A 52 8.86 -5.53 -2.07
N GLN A 53 10.07 -6.01 -2.34
CA GLN A 53 10.85 -6.74 -1.34
C GLN A 53 11.21 -5.88 -0.13
N GLU A 54 11.60 -4.62 -0.35
CA GLU A 54 11.87 -3.65 0.72
C GLU A 54 10.61 -3.44 1.58
N ALA A 55 9.45 -3.21 0.96
CA ALA A 55 8.19 -2.99 1.66
C ALA A 55 7.71 -4.23 2.43
N LEU A 56 7.88 -5.43 1.87
CA LEU A 56 7.57 -6.70 2.54
C LEU A 56 8.46 -6.91 3.78
N ALA A 57 9.75 -6.61 3.66
CA ALA A 57 10.70 -6.73 4.77
C ALA A 57 10.36 -5.73 5.89
N GLU A 58 10.02 -4.48 5.54
CA GLU A 58 9.58 -3.48 6.50
C GLU A 58 8.27 -3.90 7.19
N HIS A 59 7.28 -4.32 6.42
CA HIS A 59 6.01 -4.81 6.97
C HIS A 59 6.21 -5.97 7.96
N ALA A 60 7.07 -6.94 7.62
CA ALA A 60 7.38 -8.07 8.49
C ALA A 60 8.06 -7.67 9.82
N SER A 61 8.66 -6.47 9.87
CA SER A 61 9.32 -5.94 11.07
C SER A 61 8.40 -5.13 11.99
N HIS A 62 7.20 -4.77 11.53
CA HIS A 62 6.25 -3.96 12.29
C HIS A 62 5.18 -4.81 12.98
N THR A 63 4.90 -4.47 14.23
CA THR A 63 3.63 -4.81 14.88
C THR A 63 2.48 -4.01 14.23
N GLU A 64 1.23 -4.43 14.50
CA GLU A 64 0.05 -3.73 13.98
C GLU A 64 0.02 -2.23 14.38
N ASP A 65 0.35 -1.92 15.64
CA ASP A 65 0.41 -0.54 16.12
C ASP A 65 1.53 0.26 15.46
N GLU A 66 2.69 -0.37 15.19
CA GLU A 66 3.80 0.27 14.48
C GLU A 66 3.46 0.56 13.03
N MET A 67 2.79 -0.38 12.36
CA MET A 67 2.27 -0.20 11.01
C MET A 67 1.35 1.02 10.92
N PHE A 68 0.35 1.14 11.79
CA PHE A 68 -0.55 2.29 11.74
C PHE A 68 0.13 3.62 12.07
N ARG A 69 1.08 3.63 13.03
CA ARG A 69 1.90 4.81 13.31
C ARG A 69 2.76 5.19 12.09
N HIS A 70 3.34 4.19 11.43
CA HIS A 70 4.16 4.38 10.25
C HIS A 70 3.33 4.97 9.10
N ILE A 71 2.15 4.42 8.82
CA ILE A 71 1.22 4.92 7.81
C ILE A 71 0.85 6.37 8.11
N SER A 72 0.41 6.66 9.34
CA SER A 72 0.03 8.02 9.74
C SER A 72 1.18 9.03 9.55
N HIS A 73 2.38 8.67 9.97
CA HIS A 73 3.56 9.52 9.86
C HIS A 73 3.91 9.84 8.41
N TYR A 74 3.85 8.85 7.52
CA TYR A 74 4.22 9.01 6.13
C TYR A 74 3.11 9.66 5.29
N THR A 75 1.84 9.40 5.57
CA THR A 75 0.72 10.12 4.96
C THR A 75 0.87 11.63 5.14
N GLN A 76 1.18 12.09 6.36
CA GLN A 76 1.40 13.53 6.64
C GLN A 76 2.57 14.13 5.84
N LYS A 77 3.55 13.31 5.49
CA LYS A 77 4.75 13.72 4.76
C LYS A 77 4.60 13.63 3.26
N ILE A 78 3.75 12.75 2.74
CA ILE A 78 3.73 12.38 1.33
C ILE A 78 2.40 12.77 0.65
N CYS A 79 1.26 12.59 1.32
CA CYS A 79 -0.07 12.87 0.77
C CYS A 79 -0.47 14.31 1.09
N HIS A 80 0.09 15.27 0.36
CA HIS A 80 -0.14 16.70 0.60
C HIS A 80 -1.44 17.23 0.00
N THR A 81 -1.99 16.54 -0.99
CA THR A 81 -3.23 16.94 -1.65
C THR A 81 -4.33 15.89 -1.48
N GLU A 82 -5.58 16.35 -1.52
CA GLU A 82 -6.74 15.45 -1.54
C GLU A 82 -6.74 14.53 -2.77
N ALA A 83 -6.13 14.95 -3.88
CA ALA A 83 -5.97 14.12 -5.06
C ALA A 83 -5.02 12.93 -4.79
N ASP A 84 -3.92 13.14 -4.06
CA ASP A 84 -2.98 12.06 -3.71
C ASP A 84 -3.63 11.05 -2.77
N LYS A 85 -4.41 11.53 -1.79
CA LYS A 85 -5.18 10.69 -0.87
C LYS A 85 -6.23 9.86 -1.63
N GLN A 86 -6.96 10.49 -2.54
CA GLN A 86 -8.01 9.82 -3.31
C GLN A 86 -7.43 8.75 -4.23
N LEU A 87 -6.28 9.01 -4.86
CA LEU A 87 -5.59 8.03 -5.70
C LEU A 87 -5.15 6.82 -4.88
N LEU A 88 -4.59 7.03 -3.69
CA LEU A 88 -4.25 5.94 -2.78
C LEU A 88 -5.50 5.15 -2.38
N ILE A 89 -6.59 5.82 -1.97
CA ILE A 89 -7.85 5.14 -1.57
C ILE A 89 -8.40 4.27 -2.72
N THR A 90 -8.44 4.80 -3.95
CA THR A 90 -8.91 4.04 -5.11
C THR A 90 -8.00 2.84 -5.43
N ASP A 91 -6.69 2.98 -5.29
CA ASP A 91 -5.79 1.84 -5.46
C ASP A 91 -6.00 0.77 -4.38
N LEU A 92 -6.30 1.17 -3.13
CA LEU A 92 -6.61 0.24 -2.04
C LEU A 92 -7.95 -0.49 -2.26
N GLU A 93 -8.97 0.19 -2.78
CA GLU A 93 -10.26 -0.42 -3.13
C GLU A 93 -10.07 -1.54 -4.16
N ASP A 94 -9.33 -1.27 -5.24
CA ASP A 94 -9.04 -2.28 -6.27
C ASP A 94 -8.27 -3.49 -5.73
N ILE A 95 -7.39 -3.30 -4.74
CA ILE A 95 -6.63 -4.39 -4.11
C ILE A 95 -7.51 -5.27 -3.24
N VAL A 96 -8.44 -4.67 -2.47
CA VAL A 96 -9.39 -5.43 -1.66
C VAL A 96 -10.36 -6.24 -2.52
N GLU A 97 -10.66 -5.78 -3.74
CA GLU A 97 -11.56 -6.47 -4.69
C GLU A 97 -10.83 -7.49 -5.61
N ALA A 98 -9.51 -7.65 -5.45
CA ALA A 98 -8.63 -8.30 -6.42
C ALA A 98 -8.99 -9.75 -6.77
N ASP A 99 -9.40 -10.53 -5.79
CA ASP A 99 -9.70 -11.96 -5.90
C ASP A 99 -11.20 -12.24 -6.04
N GLY A 100 -12.03 -11.19 -6.07
CA GLY A 100 -13.49 -11.28 -6.08
C GLY A 100 -14.10 -11.75 -4.76
N VAL A 101 -13.29 -11.95 -3.71
CA VAL A 101 -13.69 -12.39 -2.37
C VAL A 101 -13.11 -11.43 -1.34
N VAL A 102 -13.82 -10.32 -1.12
CA VAL A 102 -13.46 -9.37 -0.07
C VAL A 102 -13.46 -10.07 1.29
N LYS A 103 -12.29 -10.24 1.91
CA LYS A 103 -12.19 -10.83 3.25
C LYS A 103 -12.50 -9.79 4.33
N ASP A 104 -13.14 -10.21 5.42
CA ASP A 104 -13.51 -9.32 6.53
C ASP A 104 -12.32 -8.58 7.15
N LEU A 105 -11.15 -9.22 7.19
CA LEU A 105 -9.91 -8.64 7.72
C LEU A 105 -9.34 -7.55 6.79
N GLU A 106 -9.29 -7.80 5.48
CA GLU A 106 -8.83 -6.83 4.48
C GLU A 106 -9.72 -5.59 4.50
N MET A 107 -11.03 -5.77 4.59
CA MET A 107 -11.99 -4.69 4.72
C MET A 107 -11.84 -3.91 6.04
N THR A 108 -11.52 -4.60 7.14
CA THR A 108 -11.24 -3.95 8.43
C THR A 108 -9.97 -3.10 8.36
N MET A 109 -8.90 -3.64 7.77
CA MET A 109 -7.64 -2.93 7.55
C MET A 109 -7.82 -1.74 6.63
N TYR A 110 -8.51 -1.92 5.51
CA TYR A 110 -8.86 -0.85 4.57
C TYR A 110 -9.60 0.29 5.27
N ARG A 111 -10.64 0.00 6.07
CA ARG A 111 -11.40 1.03 6.80
C ARG A 111 -10.52 1.81 7.77
N ARG A 112 -9.61 1.13 8.47
CA ARG A 112 -8.70 1.76 9.43
C ARG A 112 -7.66 2.64 8.74
N ILE A 113 -7.09 2.18 7.62
CA ILE A 113 -6.17 2.98 6.79
C ILE A 113 -6.92 4.18 6.20
N LYS A 114 -8.14 4.00 5.69
CA LYS A 114 -8.98 5.08 5.16
C LYS A 114 -9.24 6.18 6.20
N GLN A 115 -9.44 5.81 7.47
CA GLN A 115 -9.59 6.78 8.56
C GLN A 115 -8.31 7.60 8.82
N ILE A 116 -7.13 7.02 8.58
CA ILE A 116 -5.84 7.72 8.70
C ILE A 116 -5.63 8.68 7.52
N LEU A 117 -6.15 8.34 6.34
CA LEU A 117 -6.01 9.12 5.12
C LEU A 117 -7.00 10.29 5.03
N ALA A 118 -8.14 10.23 5.73
CA ALA A 118 -9.14 11.30 5.81
C ALA A 118 -8.57 12.53 6.54
#